data_AF-I5B243-F1
#
_entry.id   AF-I5B243-F1
#
_cell.length_a   1.000
_cell.length_b   1.000
_cell.length_c   1.000
_cell.angle_alpha   90.00
_cell.angle_beta   90.00
_cell.angle_gamma   90.00
#
_symmetry.space_group_name_H-M   'P 1'
#
loop_
_entity.id
_entity.type
_entity.pdbx_description
1 polymer ?
#
loop_
_entity_poly.entity_id
_entity_poly.type
_entity_poly.pdbx_seq_one_letter_code
_entity_poly.pdbx_strand_id
1 'polypeptide(L)' 'MRTTLDLPEDLLIEAMKVTEIKTKTKVIITALEELIRKSKISEIKQYKGAIDLNTEWL' A
#
# COMPACT_ATOMS: atom_id res chain seq x y z
N MET A 1 -16.69 -7.72 -4.18
CA MET A 1 -16.78 -8.57 -5.39
C MET A 1 -15.97 -9.84 -5.17
N ARG A 2 -16.42 -11.00 -5.68
CA ARG A 2 -15.62 -12.24 -5.69
C ARG A 2 -15.06 -12.43 -7.09
N THR A 3 -13.77 -12.67 -7.20
CA THR A 3 -13.04 -12.88 -8.45
C THR A 3 -12.14 -14.10 -8.33
N THR A 4 -11.79 -14.70 -9.47
CA THR A 4 -10.75 -15.73 -9.58
C THR A 4 -9.51 -15.07 -10.18
N LEU A 5 -8.35 -15.26 -9.56
CA LEU A 5 -7.07 -14.68 -9.98
C LEU A 5 -5.99 -15.75 -9.89
N ASP A 6 -5.16 -15.85 -10.93
CA ASP A 6 -3.95 -16.67 -10.89
C ASP A 6 -2.82 -15.86 -10.25
N LEU A 7 -2.29 -16.36 -9.13
CA LEU A 7 -1.24 -15.70 -8.35
C LEU A 7 -0.11 -16.70 -8.04
N PRO A 8 1.16 -16.27 -8.00
CA PRO A 8 2.24 -17.12 -7.54
C PRO A 8 2.02 -17.52 -6.07
N GLU A 9 1.81 -18.82 -5.82
CA GLU A 9 1.48 -19.34 -4.49
C GLU A 9 2.62 -19.08 -3.49
N ASP A 10 3.87 -19.26 -3.90
CA ASP A 10 5.04 -19.07 -3.03
C ASP A 10 5.14 -17.62 -2.54
N LEU A 11 4.90 -16.65 -3.42
CA LEU A 11 4.88 -15.22 -3.08
C LEU A 11 3.75 -14.90 -2.10
N LEU A 12 2.57 -15.49 -2.29
CA LEU A 12 1.43 -15.27 -1.41
C LEU A 12 1.66 -15.88 -0.03
N ILE A 13 2.26 -17.07 0.05
CA ILE A 13 2.65 -17.72 1.29
C ILE A 13 3.71 -16.90 2.03
N GLU A 14 4.73 -16.41 1.33
CA GLU A 14 5.76 -15.56 1.92
C GLU A 14 5.16 -14.26 2.47
N ALA A 15 4.31 -13.60 1.69
CA ALA A 15 3.60 -12.40 2.14
C ALA A 15 2.75 -12.68 3.39
N MET A 16 2.03 -13.80 3.44
CA MET A 16 1.29 -14.23 4.64
C MET A 16 2.20 -14.42 5.86
N LYS A 17 3.38 -15.04 5.69
CA LYS A 17 4.35 -15.24 6.77
C LYS A 17 4.93 -13.93 7.29
N VAL A 18 5.41 -13.07 6.39
CA VAL A 18 6.06 -11.80 6.74
C VAL A 18 5.09 -10.81 7.37
N THR A 19 3.82 -10.82 6.95
CA THR A 19 2.78 -9.93 7.49
C THR A 19 2.00 -10.54 8.66
N GLU A 20 2.22 -11.81 8.97
CA GLU A 20 1.44 -12.63 9.92
C GLU A 20 -0.07 -12.69 9.61
N ILE A 21 -0.47 -12.34 8.37
CA ILE A 21 -1.86 -12.36 7.94
C ILE A 21 -2.26 -13.79 7.60
N LYS A 22 -3.32 -14.27 8.26
CA LYS A 22 -3.76 -15.66 8.19
C LYS A 22 -4.54 -16.03 6.93
N THR A 23 -4.99 -15.06 6.14
CA THR A 23 -5.83 -15.33 4.95
C THR A 23 -5.28 -14.67 3.70
N LYS A 24 -5.29 -15.43 2.60
CA LYS A 24 -4.96 -14.97 1.24
C LYS A 24 -5.70 -13.68 0.89
N THR A 25 -7.01 -13.65 1.14
CA THR A 25 -7.86 -12.48 0.86
C THR A 25 -7.38 -11.23 1.61
N LYS A 26 -7.05 -11.34 2.91
CA LYS A 26 -6.60 -10.18 3.68
C LYS A 26 -5.22 -9.69 3.23
N VAL A 27 -4.32 -10.58 2.84
CA VAL A 27 -3.02 -10.20 2.24
C VAL A 27 -3.23 -9.37 0.98
N ILE A 28 -4.10 -9.82 0.07
CA ILE A 28 -4.37 -9.10 -1.18
C ILE A 28 -5.00 -7.73 -0.91
N ILE A 29 -5.97 -7.65 0.01
CA ILE A 29 -6.57 -6.36 0.40
C ILE A 29 -5.49 -5.41 0.94
N THR A 30 -4.66 -5.87 1.88
CA THR A 30 -3.61 -5.04 2.48
C THR A 30 -2.54 -4.63 1.46
N ALA A 31 -2.17 -5.51 0.52
CA ALA A 31 -1.24 -5.17 -0.56
C ALA A 31 -1.80 -4.06 -1.47
N LEU A 32 -3.10 -4.11 -1.81
CA LEU A 32 -3.76 -3.08 -2.61
C LEU A 32 -3.88 -1.74 -1.85
N GLU A 33 -4.25 -1.79 -0.58
CA GLU A 33 -4.31 -0.60 0.30
C GLU A 33 -2.93 0.08 0.38
N GLU A 34 -1.87 -0.71 0.60
CA GLU A 34 -0.50 -0.20 0.66
C GLU A 34 -0.01 0.34 -0.68
N LEU A 35 -0.37 -0.28 -1.80
CA LEU A 35 -0.06 0.24 -3.13
C LEU A 35 -0.69 1.62 -3.34
N ILE A 36 -1.98 1.78 -3.04
CA ILE A 36 -2.68 3.06 -3.13
C ILE A 36 -2.05 4.10 -2.20
N ARG A 37 -1.75 3.73 -0.96
CA ARG A 37 -1.12 4.63 0.02
C ARG A 37 0.24 5.13 -0.47
N LYS A 38 1.08 4.23 -1.00
CA LYS A 38 2.39 4.57 -1.55
C LYS A 38 2.29 5.50 -2.75
N SER A 39 1.34 5.24 -3.66
CA SER A 39 1.12 6.12 -4.82
C SER A 39 0.72 7.53 -4.41
N LYS A 40 -0.26 7.69 -3.50
CA LYS A 40 -0.69 9.00 -2.99
C LYS A 40 0.44 9.77 -2.30
N ILE A 41 1.24 9.08 -1.49
CA ILE A 41 2.40 9.72 -0.84
C ILE A 41 3.45 10.15 -1.88
N SER A 42 3.67 9.34 -2.91
CA SER A 42 4.61 9.67 -3.98
C SER A 42 4.18 10.92 -4.75
N GLU A 43 2.89 11.09 -5.03
CA GLU A 43 2.35 12.32 -5.63
C GLU A 43 2.59 13.54 -4.74
N ILE A 44 2.34 13.43 -3.43
CA ILE A 44 2.62 14.53 -2.47
C ILE A 44 4.11 14.90 -2.45
N LYS A 45 5.02 13.92 -2.58
CA LYS A 45 6.46 14.21 -2.66
C LYS A 45 6.82 15.05 -3.89
N GLN A 46 6.07 15.00 -4.98
CA GLN A 46 6.30 15.85 -6.15
C GLN A 46 6.00 17.34 -5.85
N TYR A 47 5.13 17.62 -4.88
CA TYR A 47 4.86 18.98 -4.41
C TYR A 47 5.84 19.46 -3.33
N LYS A 48 6.75 18.59 -2.87
CA LYS A 48 7.77 18.94 -1.87
C LYS A 48 8.80 19.89 -2.53
N GLY A 49 8.68 21.18 -2.26
CA GLY A 49 9.45 22.26 -2.89
C GLY A 49 8.62 23.20 -3.77
N ALA A 50 7.35 22.88 -4.05
CA ALA A 50 6.39 23.77 -4.72
C ALA A 50 5.43 24.46 -3.74
N ILE A 51 5.16 23.82 -2.59
CA ILE A 51 4.38 24.43 -1.51
C ILE A 51 5.37 24.97 -0.48
N ASP A 52 5.48 26.29 -0.42
CA ASP A 52 6.09 26.99 0.71
C ASP A 52 5.14 26.84 1.90
N LEU A 53 5.37 25.81 2.71
CA LEU A 53 4.66 25.63 3.97
C LEU A 53 5.23 26.65 4.95
N ASN A 54 4.82 27.91 4.82
CA ASN A 54 5.08 28.94 5.82
C ASN A 54 4.31 28.54 7.09
N THR A 55 4.97 27.79 7.97
CA THR A 55 4.43 27.42 9.27
C THR A 55 4.61 28.61 10.22
N GLU A 56 3.86 29.68 9.98
CA GLU A 56 3.55 30.68 11.01
C GLU A 56 2.46 30.11 11.91
N TRP A 57 2.86 29.21 12.81
CA TRP A 57 2.04 28.91 13.98
C TRP A 57 2.34 29.99 15.03
N LEU A 58 1.39 30.92 15.18
CA LEU A 58 1.30 31.84 16.32
C LEU A 58 0.99 31.07 17.61
#